data_AF-A0A8T2QVG3-F1
#
_entry.id   AF-A0A8T2QVG3-F1
#
_cell.length_a   1.000
_cell.length_b   1.000
_cell.length_c   1.000
_cell.angle_alpha   90.00
_cell.angle_beta   90.00
_cell.angle_gamma   90.00
#
_symmetry.space_group_name_H-M   'P 1'
#
loop_
_entity.id
_entity.type
_entity.pdbx_description
1 polymer ?
#
loop_
_entity_poly.entity_id
_entity_poly.type
_entity_poly.pdbx_seq_one_letter_code
_entity_poly.pdbx_strand_id
1 'polypeptide(L)'
;MNLNQHPYHLVDPSPWPLLGSLGALASTIGAVMYMHSFTGDRALLTLGLGLILYTMFVWWRDVTCESTYEGNHTKAVMFSLAFFWAFLHSSSAPAVEIGAIRPPQGIEVLNPWGIPFLNTLILLLSGAAVTWAHYAILAGLK
;
A
#
# COMPACT_ATOMS: atom_id res chain seq x y z
N MET A 1 -13.81 15.33 -31.22
CA MET A 1 -15.04 15.16 -30.42
C MET A 1 -14.96 13.80 -29.76
N ASN A 2 -15.07 13.75 -28.43
CA ASN A 2 -15.08 12.49 -27.69
C ASN A 2 -16.41 11.77 -27.99
N LEU A 3 -16.35 10.55 -28.56
CA LEU A 3 -17.52 9.80 -29.03
C LEU A 3 -18.21 9.00 -27.91
N ASN A 4 -17.61 8.94 -26.73
CA ASN A 4 -18.09 8.14 -25.61
C ASN A 4 -19.21 8.86 -24.85
N GLN A 5 -20.33 8.14 -24.64
CA GLN A 5 -21.50 8.65 -23.91
C GLN A 5 -21.40 8.45 -22.38
N HIS A 6 -20.26 7.97 -21.86
CA HIS A 6 -20.06 7.66 -20.45
C HIS A 6 -18.82 8.33 -19.87
N PRO A 7 -18.80 8.64 -18.56
CA PRO A 7 -17.69 9.31 -17.89
C PRO A 7 -16.52 8.38 -17.51
N TYR A 8 -16.52 7.11 -17.94
CA TYR A 8 -15.46 6.14 -17.65
C TYR A 8 -14.33 6.17 -18.68
N HIS A 9 -13.10 5.96 -18.21
CA HIS A 9 -11.93 5.75 -19.04
C HIS A 9 -11.83 4.29 -19.49
N LEU A 10 -11.65 4.07 -20.79
CA LEU A 10 -11.36 2.76 -21.35
C LEU A 10 -9.84 2.65 -21.54
N VAL A 11 -9.18 1.98 -20.60
CA VAL A 11 -7.73 1.83 -20.57
C VAL A 11 -7.26 0.99 -21.76
N ASP A 12 -6.21 1.44 -22.44
CA ASP A 12 -5.58 0.69 -23.52
C ASP A 12 -4.97 -0.63 -23.00
N PRO A 13 -4.89 -1.68 -23.84
CA PRO A 13 -4.24 -2.93 -23.46
C PRO A 13 -2.78 -2.69 -23.01
N SER A 14 -2.47 -3.07 -21.77
CA SER A 14 -1.13 -2.90 -21.19
C SER A 14 -0.48 -4.25 -20.85
N PRO A 15 0.86 -4.37 -20.92
CA PRO A 15 1.57 -5.60 -20.58
C PRO A 15 1.78 -5.77 -19.06
N TRP A 16 1.55 -4.72 -18.27
CA TRP A 16 1.86 -4.68 -16.84
C TRP A 16 1.09 -5.67 -15.97
N PRO A 17 -0.21 -5.95 -16.21
CA PRO A 17 -0.92 -7.00 -15.49
C PRO A 17 -0.24 -8.37 -15.61
N LEU A 18 0.25 -8.71 -16.82
CA LEU A 18 0.95 -9.97 -17.07
C LEU A 18 2.29 -10.01 -16.32
N LEU A 19 3.13 -8.98 -16.47
CA LEU A 19 4.43 -8.91 -15.81
C LEU A 19 4.30 -8.91 -14.28
N GLY A 20 3.30 -8.21 -13.73
CA GLY A 20 3.00 -8.22 -12.31
C GLY A 20 2.58 -9.60 -11.82
N SER A 21 1.75 -10.32 -12.58
CA SER A 21 1.34 -11.69 -12.23
C SER A 21 2.50 -12.69 -12.24
N LEU A 22 3.44 -12.56 -13.18
CA LEU A 22 4.66 -13.36 -13.23
C LEU A 22 5.61 -13.04 -12.06
N GLY A 23 5.74 -11.76 -11.70
CA GLY A 23 6.48 -11.33 -10.52
C GLY A 23 5.90 -11.86 -9.21
N ALA A 24 4.56 -11.85 -9.09
CA ALA A 24 3.85 -12.44 -7.96
C ALA A 24 4.08 -13.95 -7.86
N LEU A 25 3.95 -14.67 -8.97
CA LEU A 25 4.23 -16.10 -9.02
C LEU A 25 5.68 -16.43 -8.65
N ALA A 26 6.65 -15.70 -9.20
CA ALA A 26 8.05 -15.88 -8.86
C ALA A 26 8.32 -15.60 -7.36
N SER A 27 7.66 -14.59 -6.79
CA SER A 27 7.79 -14.24 -5.37
C SER A 27 7.18 -15.30 -4.45
N THR A 28 6.02 -15.88 -4.79
CA THR A 28 5.40 -16.93 -3.96
C THR A 28 6.21 -18.21 -4.00
N ILE A 29 6.68 -18.64 -5.17
CA ILE A 29 7.57 -19.80 -5.31
C ILE A 29 8.90 -19.54 -4.56
N GLY A 30 9.51 -18.37 -4.76
CA GLY A 30 10.73 -17.98 -4.07
C GLY A 30 10.59 -17.95 -2.55
N ALA A 31 9.46 -17.46 -2.02
CA ALA A 31 9.19 -17.43 -0.59
C ALA A 31 9.04 -18.84 0.01
N VAL A 32 8.31 -19.74 -0.68
CA VAL A 32 8.17 -21.13 -0.24
C VAL A 32 9.53 -21.84 -0.27
N MET A 33 10.31 -21.64 -1.33
CA MET A 33 11.66 -22.20 -1.45
C MET A 33 12.60 -21.71 -0.34
N TYR A 34 12.49 -20.42 0.01
CA TYR A 34 13.25 -19.80 1.10
C TYR A 34 12.92 -20.42 2.47
N MET A 35 11.64 -20.64 2.76
CA MET A 35 11.22 -21.27 4.02
C MET A 35 11.66 -22.73 4.16
N HIS A 36 11.85 -23.44 3.03
CA HIS A 36 12.21 -24.87 3.00
C HIS A 36 13.69 -25.13 2.65
N SER A 37 14.54 -24.09 2.63
CA SER A 37 15.98 -24.20 2.38
C SER A 37 16.37 -24.89 1.06
N PHE A 38 15.62 -24.64 -0.03
CA PHE A 38 15.96 -25.14 -1.36
C PHE A 38 17.06 -24.28 -2.03
N THR A 39 17.86 -24.88 -2.92
CA THR A 39 18.92 -24.17 -3.66
C THR A 39 18.33 -23.14 -4.63
N GLY A 40 18.83 -21.90 -4.59
CA GLY A 40 18.40 -20.81 -5.47
C GLY A 40 17.22 -19.98 -4.95
N ASP A 41 16.77 -20.26 -3.72
CA ASP A 41 15.74 -19.55 -2.95
C ASP A 41 15.87 -18.02 -2.99
N ARG A 42 17.02 -17.47 -2.59
CA ARG A 42 17.25 -16.03 -2.47
C ARG A 42 17.22 -15.33 -3.82
N ALA A 43 17.80 -15.94 -4.85
CA ALA A 43 17.84 -15.37 -6.19
C ALA A 43 16.43 -15.26 -6.80
N LEU A 44 15.62 -16.31 -6.67
CA LEU A 44 14.25 -16.31 -7.20
C LEU A 44 13.35 -15.32 -6.45
N LEU A 45 13.44 -15.27 -5.11
CA LEU A 45 12.66 -14.34 -4.29
C LEU A 45 13.01 -12.88 -4.59
N THR A 46 14.30 -12.56 -4.66
CA THR A 46 14.75 -11.18 -4.98
C THR A 46 14.40 -10.77 -6.40
N LEU A 47 14.47 -11.68 -7.37
CA LEU A 47 14.03 -11.42 -8.75
C LEU A 47 12.52 -11.16 -8.80
N GLY A 48 11.71 -12.00 -8.15
CA GLY A 48 10.25 -11.82 -8.10
C GLY A 48 9.85 -10.47 -7.49
N LEU A 49 10.42 -10.11 -6.35
CA LEU A 49 10.18 -8.82 -5.71
C LEU A 49 10.69 -7.65 -6.57
N GLY A 50 11.85 -7.81 -7.21
CA GLY A 50 12.38 -6.82 -8.14
C GLY A 50 11.46 -6.60 -9.35
N LEU A 51 10.90 -7.66 -9.91
CA LEU A 51 9.95 -7.58 -11.03
C LEU A 51 8.63 -6.91 -10.63
N ILE A 52 8.14 -7.16 -9.40
CA ILE A 52 6.97 -6.45 -8.86
C ILE A 52 7.27 -4.96 -8.73
N LEU A 53 8.38 -4.58 -8.10
CA LEU A 53 8.75 -3.17 -7.93
C LEU A 53 8.96 -2.46 -9.27
N TYR A 54 9.58 -3.14 -10.24
CA TYR A 54 9.74 -2.64 -11.60
C TYR A 54 8.38 -2.42 -12.27
N THR A 55 7.49 -3.41 -12.20
CA THR A 55 6.14 -3.30 -12.78
C THR A 55 5.37 -2.17 -12.12
N MET A 56 5.44 -2.01 -10.79
CA MET A 56 4.80 -0.91 -10.07
C MET A 56 5.32 0.46 -10.55
N PHE A 57 6.64 0.62 -10.65
CA PHE A 57 7.24 1.87 -11.11
C PHE A 57 6.80 2.26 -12.52
N VAL A 58 6.89 1.32 -13.48
CA VAL A 58 6.57 1.60 -14.88
C VAL A 58 5.07 1.72 -15.09
N TRP A 59 4.26 0.92 -14.42
CA TRP A 59 2.81 1.02 -14.50
C TRP A 59 2.32 2.34 -13.88
N TRP A 60 2.84 2.77 -12.73
CA TRP A 60 2.49 4.07 -12.15
C TRP A 60 2.95 5.25 -13.01
N ARG A 61 4.09 5.13 -13.71
CA ARG A 61 4.48 6.10 -14.74
C ARG A 61 3.40 6.20 -15.82
N ASP A 62 2.93 5.09 -16.36
CA ASP A 62 1.92 5.08 -17.42
C ASP A 62 0.58 5.66 -16.94
N VAL A 63 0.15 5.33 -15.72
CA VAL A 63 -1.03 5.91 -15.06
C VAL A 63 -0.87 7.43 -14.86
N THR A 64 0.34 7.91 -14.53
CA THR A 64 0.62 9.35 -14.39
C THR A 64 0.54 10.04 -15.74
N CYS A 65 1.08 9.42 -16.79
CA CYS A 65 0.97 9.92 -18.17
C CYS A 65 -0.49 10.01 -18.64
N GLU A 66 -1.26 8.95 -18.46
CA GLU A 66 -2.70 8.88 -18.77
C GLU A 66 -3.49 9.97 -18.00
N SER A 67 -3.18 10.17 -16.71
CA SER A 67 -3.85 11.20 -15.91
C SER A 67 -3.52 12.64 -16.32
N THR A 68 -2.26 12.91 -16.68
CA THR A 68 -1.75 14.28 -16.90
C THR A 68 -1.89 14.72 -18.35
N TYR A 69 -1.67 13.81 -19.29
CA TYR A 69 -1.67 14.09 -20.71
C TYR A 69 -3.01 13.74 -21.38
N GLU A 70 -3.78 12.79 -20.83
CA GLU A 70 -5.05 12.34 -21.41
C GLU A 70 -6.29 12.73 -20.59
N GLY A 71 -6.11 13.09 -19.31
CA GLY A 71 -7.13 13.79 -18.50
C GLY A 71 -8.27 12.91 -17.96
N ASN A 72 -8.04 11.61 -17.82
CA ASN A 72 -9.11 10.60 -17.70
C ASN A 72 -9.51 10.19 -16.26
N HIS A 73 -9.04 10.88 -15.21
CA HIS A 73 -9.17 10.40 -13.81
C HIS A 73 -10.30 11.08 -13.02
N THR A 74 -11.23 10.27 -12.48
CA THR A 74 -12.21 10.65 -11.44
C THR A 74 -11.81 10.08 -10.08
N LYS A 75 -12.30 10.67 -8.98
CA LYS A 75 -11.87 10.34 -7.61
C LYS A 75 -12.70 9.21 -7.00
N ALA A 76 -12.07 8.07 -6.74
CA ALA A 76 -12.52 7.15 -5.71
C ALA A 76 -11.35 6.30 -5.19
N VAL A 77 -11.32 6.10 -3.87
CA VAL A 77 -11.25 4.80 -3.17
C VAL A 77 -10.90 5.05 -1.69
N MET A 78 -11.54 4.30 -0.81
CA MET A 78 -11.09 4.09 0.57
C MET A 78 -10.91 2.59 0.82
N PHE A 79 -9.74 2.18 1.29
CA PHE A 79 -9.56 0.87 1.93
C PHE A 79 -8.64 1.02 3.14
N SER A 80 -9.24 1.12 4.33
CA SER A 80 -8.53 1.07 5.63
C SER A 80 -9.38 0.49 6.76
N LEU A 81 -10.68 0.25 6.52
CA LEU A 81 -11.63 -0.18 7.56
C LEU A 81 -11.48 -1.65 7.96
N ALA A 82 -10.98 -2.51 7.06
CA ALA A 82 -10.86 -3.95 7.30
C ALA A 82 -9.86 -4.29 8.42
N PHE A 83 -8.71 -3.59 8.47
CA PHE A 83 -7.70 -3.82 9.51
C PHE A 83 -8.15 -3.30 10.88
N PHE A 84 -8.91 -2.20 10.90
CA PHE A 84 -9.48 -1.65 12.12
C PHE A 84 -10.53 -2.60 12.73
N TRP A 85 -11.37 -3.21 11.89
CA TRP A 85 -12.34 -4.22 12.33
C TRP A 85 -11.67 -5.46 12.94
N ALA A 86 -10.60 -5.97 12.32
CA ALA A 86 -9.85 -7.13 12.85
C ALA A 86 -9.22 -6.86 14.22
N PHE A 87 -8.67 -5.66 14.44
CA PHE A 87 -8.10 -5.26 15.74
C PHE A 87 -9.19 -5.11 16.82
N LEU A 88 -10.31 -4.47 16.49
CA LEU A 88 -11.38 -4.29 17.46
C LEU A 88 -12.00 -5.63 17.86
N HIS A 89 -12.25 -6.52 16.90
CA HIS A 89 -12.81 -7.84 17.15
C HIS A 89 -11.95 -8.67 18.12
N SER A 90 -10.63 -8.77 17.85
CA SER A 90 -9.71 -9.55 18.69
C SER A 90 -9.54 -8.97 20.08
N SER A 91 -9.65 -7.65 20.21
CA SER A 91 -9.39 -6.98 21.48
C SER A 91 -10.65 -6.88 22.35
N SER A 92 -11.86 -6.75 21.77
CA SER A 92 -13.12 -6.64 22.53
C SER A 92 -13.55 -7.93 23.22
N ALA A 93 -13.17 -9.08 22.66
CA ALA A 93 -13.44 -10.40 23.23
C ALA A 93 -12.16 -11.25 23.13
N PRO A 94 -11.19 -11.04 24.03
CA PRO A 94 -9.92 -11.77 23.98
C PRO A 94 -10.17 -13.26 24.20
N ALA A 95 -9.49 -14.09 23.39
CA ALA A 95 -9.62 -15.54 23.49
C ALA A 95 -9.15 -16.06 24.86
N VAL A 96 -9.81 -17.12 25.34
CA VAL A 96 -9.49 -17.76 26.64
C VAL A 96 -8.05 -18.30 26.66
N GLU A 97 -7.54 -18.74 25.51
CA GLU A 97 -6.15 -19.20 25.32
C GLU A 97 -5.10 -18.12 25.65
N ILE A 98 -5.50 -16.85 25.60
CA ILE A 98 -4.64 -15.69 25.86
C ILE A 98 -4.81 -15.18 27.32
N GLY A 99 -5.56 -15.94 28.14
CA GLY A 99 -5.86 -15.59 29.54
C GLY A 99 -7.07 -14.68 29.72
N ALA A 100 -7.88 -14.46 28.66
CA ALA A 100 -9.07 -13.60 28.66
C ALA A 100 -8.82 -12.16 29.16
N ILE A 101 -7.57 -11.69 29.10
CA ILE A 101 -7.17 -10.34 29.50
C ILE A 101 -6.49 -9.60 28.34
N ARG A 102 -6.53 -8.27 28.37
CA ARG A 102 -5.84 -7.39 27.43
C ARG A 102 -4.98 -6.40 28.20
N PRO A 103 -3.67 -6.26 27.90
CA PRO A 103 -2.86 -7.05 26.97
C PRO A 103 -2.68 -8.52 27.43
N PRO A 104 -2.34 -9.43 26.50
CA PRO A 104 -1.93 -10.79 26.84
C PRO A 104 -0.84 -10.85 27.90
N GLN A 105 -0.84 -11.90 28.72
CA GLN A 105 0.23 -12.10 29.70
C GLN A 105 1.60 -12.20 29.01
N GLY A 106 2.59 -11.47 29.52
CA GLY A 106 3.96 -11.47 28.99
C GLY A 106 4.25 -10.46 27.88
N ILE A 107 3.26 -9.65 27.44
CA ILE A 107 3.48 -8.56 26.49
C ILE A 107 3.67 -7.23 27.22
N GLU A 108 4.85 -6.64 27.10
CA GLU A 108 5.10 -5.26 27.53
C GLU A 108 4.52 -4.28 26.50
N VAL A 109 3.68 -3.36 26.96
CA VAL A 109 3.05 -2.36 26.09
C VAL A 109 3.98 -1.16 25.93
N LEU A 110 4.16 -0.71 24.69
CA LEU A 110 4.89 0.52 24.40
C LEU A 110 4.20 1.71 25.09
N ASN A 111 4.98 2.55 25.78
CA ASN A 111 4.45 3.79 26.36
C ASN A 111 3.90 4.70 25.24
N PRO A 112 2.61 5.06 25.27
CA PRO A 112 2.00 5.92 24.25
C PRO A 112 2.71 7.27 24.09
N TRP A 113 3.28 7.83 25.16
CA TRP A 113 3.93 9.14 25.19
C TRP A 113 5.36 9.16 24.64
N GLY A 114 5.92 7.99 24.29
CA GLY A 114 7.25 7.88 23.70
C GLY A 114 7.20 7.97 22.17
N ILE A 115 7.69 6.91 21.52
CA ILE A 115 7.77 6.81 20.05
C ILE A 115 6.38 6.93 19.38
N PRO A 116 5.28 6.33 19.89
CA PRO A 116 3.97 6.48 19.25
C PRO A 116 3.50 7.93 19.17
N PHE A 117 3.66 8.71 20.24
CA PHE A 117 3.34 10.14 20.27
C PHE A 117 4.16 10.93 19.25
N LEU A 118 5.46 10.67 19.17
CA LEU A 118 6.33 11.33 18.18
C LEU A 118 5.86 11.03 16.75
N ASN A 119 5.47 9.79 16.44
CA ASN A 119 4.93 9.43 15.14
C ASN A 119 3.62 10.17 14.83
N THR A 120 2.72 10.30 15.82
CA THR A 120 1.50 11.09 15.67
C THR A 120 1.82 12.55 15.37
N LEU A 121 2.78 13.14 16.09
CA LEU A 121 3.21 14.52 15.85
C LEU A 121 3.79 14.70 14.45
N ILE A 122 4.68 13.80 14.01
CA ILE A 122 5.26 13.83 12.66
C ILE A 122 4.15 13.73 11.59
N LEU A 123 3.20 12.81 11.77
CA LEU A 123 2.08 12.66 10.82
C LEU A 123 1.21 13.92 10.77
N LEU A 124 0.85 14.51 11.91
CA LEU A 124 0.06 15.75 11.96
C LEU A 124 0.80 16.93 11.32
N LEU A 125 2.09 17.10 11.64
CA LEU A 125 2.92 18.15 11.04
C LEU A 125 3.12 17.94 9.54
N SER A 126 3.26 16.69 9.09
CA SER A 126 3.33 16.37 7.65
C SER A 126 2.03 16.70 6.94
N GLY A 127 0.87 16.47 7.58
CA GLY A 127 -0.44 16.86 7.06
C GLY A 127 -0.55 18.38 6.92
N ALA A 128 -0.15 19.14 7.94
CA ALA A 128 -0.11 20.60 7.87
C ALA A 128 0.84 21.10 6.77
N ALA A 129 2.02 20.50 6.63
CA ALA A 129 2.99 20.84 5.58
C ALA A 129 2.43 20.56 4.18
N VAL A 130 1.75 19.42 3.97
CA VAL A 130 1.10 19.09 2.69
C VAL A 130 -0.06 20.04 2.40
N THR A 131 -0.87 20.42 3.40
CA THR A 131 -1.91 21.44 3.24
C THR A 131 -1.30 22.78 2.82
N TRP A 132 -0.20 23.18 3.44
CA TRP A 132 0.49 24.42 3.05
C TRP A 132 1.07 24.33 1.64
N ALA A 133 1.73 23.23 1.28
CA ALA A 133 2.23 22.99 -0.08
C ALA A 133 1.10 23.03 -1.11
N HIS A 134 -0.06 22.47 -0.79
CA HIS A 134 -1.25 22.53 -1.65
C HIS A 134 -1.70 23.98 -1.88
N TYR A 135 -1.80 24.78 -0.82
CA TYR A 135 -2.13 26.21 -0.95
C TYR A 135 -1.07 27.00 -1.73
N ALA A 136 0.22 26.68 -1.58
CA ALA A 136 1.31 27.30 -2.34
C ALA A 136 1.18 26.99 -3.84
N ILE A 137 0.87 25.74 -4.20
CA ILE A 137 0.62 25.32 -5.59
C ILE A 137 -0.60 26.05 -6.17
N LEU A 138 -1.70 26.16 -5.41
CA LEU A 138 -2.90 26.90 -5.84
C LEU A 138 -2.61 28.41 -6.04
N ALA A 139 -1.71 28.98 -5.25
CA ALA A 139 -1.25 30.36 -5.39
C ALA A 139 -0.21 30.55 -6.51
N GLY A 140 0.21 29.47 -7.19
CA GLY A 140 1.20 29.53 -8.27
C GLY A 140 2.65 29.75 -7.81
N LEU A 141 2.94 29.56 -6.52
CA LEU A 141 4.29 29.64 -5.98
C LEU A 141 5.05 28.35 -6.34
N LYS A 142 6.31 28.50 -6.78
CA LYS A 142 7.19 27.40 -7.17
C LYS A 142 8.31 27.21 -6.15
#